data_AF-A0A7S0IUP2-F1
#
_entry.id   AF-A0A7S0IUP2-F1
#
_cell.length_a   1.000
_cell.length_b   1.000
_cell.length_c   1.000
_cell.angle_alpha   90.00
_cell.angle_beta   90.00
_cell.angle_gamma   90.00
#
_symmetry.space_group_name_H-M   'P 1'
#
loop_
_entity.id
_entity.type
_entity.pdbx_description
1 polymer ?
#
loop_
_entity_poly.entity_id
_entity_poly.type
_entity_poly.pdbx_seq_one_letter_code
_entity_poly.pdbx_strand_id
1 'polypeptide(L)'
;MDDRCGAECATAVQRKSCTKRACSGFRPACQALKALSADAEPRVPHEMLATPVSLAFRNEATEPVQLFWVDGLGEEQRFGALAPSARLEQGTYIGARWRLRTSSQVHPQRRGALLLEVRAGILEIGHCACEAHASTLSPYVPIHEPSANTSTLLMVAALPVTARVTKWTGVTDEVLGTLSPAASHGRDPNASSHLLLSGLVDGEVLSVRKANGGALLMQHVVGDVVVTDCSGGAPKARNADAAAERRRLQRTRSLLERENDVLRQQLGRLREVDLNAFGALPEAMLLEYASQAHKVLTQLEQNPAARMLNEPGGPRKLRDARSSWRDEL
;
A
#
# COMPACT_ATOMS: atom_id res chain seq x y z
N MET A 1 -24.79 36.72 -5.42
CA MET A 1 -23.53 35.95 -5.30
C MET A 1 -23.46 35.58 -3.83
N ASP A 2 -23.53 34.30 -3.49
CA ASP A 2 -23.60 33.87 -2.10
C ASP A 2 -22.30 34.21 -1.35
N ASP A 3 -22.40 35.04 -0.32
CA ASP A 3 -21.28 35.51 0.50
C ASP A 3 -20.47 34.37 1.18
N ARG A 4 -21.03 33.15 1.23
CA ARG A 4 -20.35 31.95 1.76
C ARG A 4 -19.11 31.55 0.97
N CYS A 5 -19.12 31.69 -0.36
CA CYS A 5 -18.01 31.22 -1.19
C CYS A 5 -16.77 32.13 -1.07
N GLY A 6 -17.00 33.42 -0.77
CA GLY A 6 -15.93 34.37 -0.46
C GLY A 6 -15.28 34.10 0.89
N ALA A 7 -16.07 33.69 1.89
CA ALA A 7 -15.57 33.35 3.22
C ALA A 7 -14.64 32.12 3.19
N GLU A 8 -15.05 31.03 2.53
CA GLU A 8 -14.24 29.81 2.44
C GLU A 8 -12.94 30.00 1.64
N CYS A 9 -12.99 30.82 0.58
CA CYS A 9 -11.79 31.17 -0.19
C CYS A 9 -10.80 32.01 0.64
N ALA A 10 -11.31 32.94 1.45
CA ALA A 10 -10.48 33.73 2.37
C ALA A 10 -9.89 32.88 3.51
N THR A 11 -10.60 31.85 3.98
CA THR A 11 -10.09 30.91 4.99
C THR A 11 -9.01 29.99 4.42
N ALA A 12 -9.13 29.57 3.16
CA ALA A 12 -8.12 28.73 2.49
C ALA A 12 -6.82 29.47 2.15
N VAL A 13 -6.89 30.79 1.92
CA VAL A 13 -5.73 31.62 1.55
C VAL A 13 -5.41 32.56 2.73
N GLN A 14 -4.77 32.03 3.77
CA GLN A 14 -4.51 32.74 5.03
C GLN A 14 -3.62 34.00 4.96
N ARG A 15 -3.37 34.61 3.79
CA ARG A 15 -2.66 35.91 3.68
C ARG A 15 -3.22 36.80 2.55
N LYS A 16 -3.82 37.92 2.98
CA LYS A 16 -4.25 39.12 2.23
C LYS A 16 -5.44 38.98 1.28
N SER A 17 -6.26 40.03 1.25
CA SER A 17 -7.50 40.20 0.49
C SER A 17 -7.35 39.78 -0.98
N CYS A 18 -8.01 38.69 -1.36
CA CYS A 18 -8.09 38.27 -2.75
C CYS A 18 -8.95 39.24 -3.57
N THR A 19 -8.46 39.66 -4.74
CA THR A 19 -9.27 40.44 -5.68
C THR A 19 -10.28 39.53 -6.38
N LYS A 20 -11.47 40.05 -6.75
CA LYS A 20 -12.55 39.30 -7.43
C LYS A 20 -12.10 38.51 -8.67
N ARG A 21 -10.96 38.86 -9.29
CA ARG A 21 -10.36 38.16 -10.43
C ARG A 21 -9.63 36.86 -10.06
N ALA A 22 -9.14 36.70 -8.83
CA ALA A 22 -8.45 35.47 -8.40
C ALA A 22 -9.42 34.27 -8.28
N CYS A 23 -10.70 34.53 -8.02
CA CYS A 23 -11.71 33.49 -7.79
C CYS A 23 -12.38 32.96 -9.08
N SER A 24 -12.15 33.55 -10.26
CA SER A 24 -12.85 33.14 -11.49
C SER A 24 -12.42 31.76 -12.01
N GLY A 25 -11.27 31.24 -11.58
CA GLY A 25 -10.80 29.88 -11.88
C GLY A 25 -11.35 28.78 -10.98
N PHE A 26 -11.97 29.13 -9.84
CA PHE A 26 -12.44 28.16 -8.82
C PHE A 26 -13.87 27.65 -9.02
N ARG A 27 -14.58 28.18 -10.03
CA ARG A 27 -15.99 27.86 -10.28
C ARG A 27 -16.29 26.37 -10.50
N PRO A 28 -15.45 25.59 -11.23
CA PRO A 28 -15.66 24.15 -11.36
C PRO A 28 -15.34 23.37 -10.07
N ALA A 29 -14.41 23.86 -9.23
CA ALA A 29 -13.95 23.17 -8.03
C ALA A 29 -14.96 23.25 -6.88
N CYS A 30 -15.59 24.41 -6.65
CA CYS A 30 -16.63 24.54 -5.63
C CYS A 30 -17.91 23.75 -5.96
N GLN A 31 -18.24 23.57 -7.24
CA GLN A 31 -19.37 22.72 -7.64
C GLN A 31 -19.04 21.22 -7.55
N ALA A 32 -17.79 20.82 -7.82
CA ALA A 32 -17.35 19.44 -7.66
C ALA A 32 -17.27 19.01 -6.18
N LEU A 33 -16.90 19.92 -5.26
CA LEU A 33 -16.86 19.63 -3.82
C LEU A 33 -18.26 19.45 -3.21
N LYS A 34 -19.30 20.05 -3.80
CA LYS A 34 -20.69 19.93 -3.33
C LYS A 34 -21.37 18.62 -3.78
N ALA A 35 -20.78 17.90 -4.73
CA ALA A 35 -21.35 16.68 -5.33
C ALA A 35 -20.70 15.37 -4.87
N LEU A 36 -19.67 15.44 -4.00
CA LEU A 36 -19.06 14.27 -3.36
C LEU A 36 -19.42 14.33 -1.87
N SER A 37 -20.52 13.66 -1.50
CA SER A 37 -20.89 13.48 -0.10
C SER A 37 -19.82 12.66 0.62
N ALA A 38 -19.55 13.04 1.87
CA ALA A 38 -18.65 12.36 2.79
C ALA A 38 -19.21 11.02 3.32
N ASP A 39 -20.28 10.47 2.73
CA ASP A 39 -21.02 9.32 3.26
C ASP A 39 -20.83 8.03 2.46
N ALA A 40 -19.85 7.97 1.56
CA ALA A 40 -19.48 6.71 0.92
C ALA A 40 -18.72 5.84 1.92
N GLU A 41 -19.40 5.33 2.94
CA GLU A 41 -18.82 4.43 3.92
C GLU A 41 -18.32 3.15 3.20
N PRO A 42 -17.07 2.72 3.44
CA PRO A 42 -16.50 1.53 2.82
C PRO A 42 -17.39 0.30 3.09
N ARG A 43 -17.95 -0.33 2.06
CA ARG A 43 -18.77 -1.55 2.22
C ARG A 43 -17.87 -2.75 2.53
N VAL A 44 -17.67 -3.04 3.81
CA VAL A 44 -16.82 -4.16 4.25
C VAL A 44 -17.50 -5.51 3.96
N PRO A 45 -16.83 -6.49 3.33
CA PRO A 45 -17.27 -7.88 3.36
C PRO A 45 -17.36 -8.37 4.81
N HIS A 46 -18.49 -8.97 5.14
CA HIS A 46 -19.13 -9.03 6.45
C HIS A 46 -18.41 -9.76 7.62
N GLU A 47 -17.13 -10.14 7.54
CA GLU A 47 -16.60 -11.16 8.47
C GLU A 47 -15.21 -10.96 9.10
N MET A 48 -14.46 -9.90 8.76
CA MET A 48 -13.26 -9.58 9.53
C MET A 48 -13.54 -8.43 10.48
N LEU A 49 -13.39 -8.70 11.78
CA LEU A 49 -13.39 -7.77 12.92
C LEU A 49 -12.67 -6.47 12.55
N ALA A 50 -13.44 -5.53 12.01
CA ALA A 50 -12.92 -4.30 11.45
C ALA A 50 -12.85 -3.29 12.58
N THR A 51 -11.77 -3.33 13.37
CA THR A 51 -11.55 -2.31 14.42
C THR A 51 -11.52 -0.94 13.75
N PRO A 52 -12.46 -0.04 14.08
CA PRO A 52 -12.53 1.27 13.46
C PRO A 52 -11.31 2.10 13.89
N VAL A 53 -10.74 2.84 12.95
CA VAL A 53 -9.62 3.77 13.16
C VAL A 53 -9.83 5.02 12.32
N SER A 54 -9.39 6.16 12.84
CA SER A 54 -9.34 7.40 12.07
C SER A 54 -8.00 7.51 11.35
N LEU A 55 -8.02 8.01 10.12
CA LEU A 55 -6.81 8.27 9.33
C LEU A 55 -6.96 9.61 8.64
N ALA A 56 -5.95 10.47 8.73
CA ALA A 56 -5.90 11.74 8.04
C ALA A 56 -4.92 11.69 6.88
N PHE A 57 -5.40 12.05 5.68
CA PHE A 57 -4.55 12.25 4.51
C PHE A 57 -4.17 13.71 4.43
N ARG A 58 -2.87 14.00 4.32
CA ARG A 58 -2.36 15.36 4.06
C ARG A 58 -1.57 15.38 2.77
N ASN A 59 -2.02 16.20 1.82
CA ASN A 59 -1.38 16.30 0.52
C ASN A 59 -0.31 17.41 0.54
N GLU A 60 0.97 17.05 0.67
CA GLU A 60 2.07 18.01 0.52
C GLU A 60 2.63 18.08 -0.91
N ALA A 61 2.07 17.29 -1.83
CA ALA A 61 2.39 17.40 -3.24
C ALA A 61 1.95 18.75 -3.81
N THR A 62 2.65 19.19 -4.85
CA THR A 62 2.31 20.39 -5.61
C THR A 62 1.09 20.21 -6.52
N GLU A 63 0.62 18.97 -6.67
CA GLU A 63 -0.48 18.58 -7.54
C GLU A 63 -1.64 17.91 -6.76
N PRO A 64 -2.88 17.97 -7.28
CA PRO A 64 -4.00 17.31 -6.63
C PRO A 64 -3.86 15.79 -6.67
N VAL A 65 -4.27 15.14 -5.59
CA VAL A 65 -4.19 13.69 -5.40
C VAL A 65 -5.60 13.10 -5.34
N GLN A 66 -5.80 11.97 -6.02
CA GLN A 66 -7.03 11.19 -5.99
C GLN A 66 -6.86 10.00 -5.05
N LEU A 67 -7.85 9.79 -4.19
CA LEU A 67 -7.87 8.75 -3.16
C LEU A 67 -8.77 7.63 -3.61
N PHE A 68 -8.28 6.41 -3.42
CA PHE A 68 -8.96 5.17 -3.72
C PHE A 68 -8.90 4.27 -2.50
N TRP A 69 -10.06 3.75 -2.11
CA TRP A 69 -10.14 2.62 -1.20
C TRP A 69 -10.07 1.34 -2.01
N VAL A 70 -9.25 0.37 -1.59
CA VAL A 70 -9.15 -0.93 -2.25
C VAL A 70 -10.00 -1.92 -1.48
N ASP A 71 -11.04 -2.43 -2.12
CA ASP A 71 -11.99 -3.34 -1.50
C ASP A 71 -11.42 -4.76 -1.31
N GLY A 72 -12.27 -5.66 -0.78
CA GLY A 72 -11.90 -7.06 -0.56
C GLY A 72 -11.61 -7.86 -1.83
N LEU A 73 -12.10 -7.40 -2.99
CA LEU A 73 -11.82 -8.00 -4.29
C LEU A 73 -10.54 -7.44 -4.93
N GLY A 74 -9.95 -6.40 -4.32
CA GLY A 74 -8.78 -5.72 -4.84
C GLY A 74 -9.11 -4.61 -5.84
N GLU A 75 -10.38 -4.26 -6.00
CA GLU A 75 -10.83 -3.21 -6.91
C GLU A 75 -10.71 -1.83 -6.25
N GLU A 76 -10.32 -0.83 -7.05
CA GLU A 76 -10.12 0.55 -6.58
C GLU A 76 -11.43 1.33 -6.63
N GLN A 77 -11.99 1.62 -5.46
CA GLN A 77 -13.17 2.46 -5.27
C GLN A 77 -12.74 3.91 -5.09
N ARG A 78 -13.14 4.78 -6.03
CA ARG A 78 -12.82 6.21 -5.97
C ARG A 78 -13.54 6.84 -4.77
N PHE A 79 -12.77 7.43 -3.87
CA PHE A 79 -13.30 8.02 -2.65
C PHE A 79 -13.43 9.55 -2.76
N GLY A 80 -12.31 10.24 -3.01
CA GLY A 80 -12.28 11.71 -3.02
C GLY A 80 -10.96 12.26 -3.55
N ALA A 81 -10.87 13.58 -3.72
CA ALA A 81 -9.64 14.23 -4.17
C ALA A 81 -9.16 15.23 -3.12
N LEU A 82 -7.85 15.28 -2.90
CA LEU A 82 -7.18 16.29 -2.08
C LEU A 82 -6.45 17.29 -2.95
N ALA A 83 -6.76 18.57 -2.78
CA ALA A 83 -5.97 19.67 -3.33
C ALA A 83 -4.56 19.72 -2.69
N PRO A 84 -3.58 20.37 -3.34
CA PRO A 84 -2.29 20.67 -2.71
C PRO A 84 -2.48 21.36 -1.36
N SER A 85 -1.69 20.96 -0.37
CA SER A 85 -1.74 21.41 1.03
C SER A 85 -3.05 21.12 1.79
N ALA A 86 -4.02 20.44 1.20
CA ALA A 86 -5.26 20.06 1.88
C ALA A 86 -5.03 18.89 2.86
N ARG A 87 -5.94 18.75 3.82
CA ARG A 87 -6.04 17.63 4.76
C ARG A 87 -7.46 17.08 4.75
N LEU A 88 -7.61 15.76 4.84
CA LEU A 88 -8.90 15.07 4.92
C LEU A 88 -8.80 13.99 5.99
N GLU A 89 -9.65 14.09 7.01
CA GLU A 89 -9.84 13.02 7.99
C GLU A 89 -10.84 12.01 7.45
N GLN A 90 -10.53 10.72 7.62
CA GLN A 90 -11.31 9.62 7.09
C GLN A 90 -11.42 8.50 8.13
N GLY A 91 -12.65 8.17 8.51
CA GLY A 91 -12.94 6.94 9.24
C GLY A 91 -12.71 5.72 8.35
N THR A 92 -12.00 4.73 8.86
CA THR A 92 -11.67 3.49 8.15
C THR A 92 -11.50 2.36 9.18
N TYR A 93 -11.03 1.20 8.75
CA TYR A 93 -10.77 0.05 9.62
C TYR A 93 -9.31 -0.40 9.53
N ILE A 94 -8.79 -1.03 10.60
CA ILE A 94 -7.44 -1.60 10.59
C ILE A 94 -7.29 -2.56 9.41
N GLY A 95 -6.20 -2.42 8.66
CA GLY A 95 -5.87 -3.23 7.49
C GLY A 95 -6.55 -2.77 6.19
N ALA A 96 -7.48 -1.82 6.25
CA ALA A 96 -8.06 -1.23 5.04
C ALA A 96 -6.96 -0.60 4.18
N ARG A 97 -6.99 -0.91 2.89
CA ARG A 97 -5.94 -0.52 1.95
C ARG A 97 -6.39 0.70 1.16
N TRP A 98 -5.51 1.70 1.11
CA TRP A 98 -5.73 2.97 0.45
C TRP A 98 -4.64 3.21 -0.58
N ARG A 99 -5.04 3.69 -1.75
CA ARG A 99 -4.13 4.08 -2.84
C ARG A 99 -4.35 5.54 -3.19
N LEU A 100 -3.23 6.24 -3.35
CA LEU A 100 -3.21 7.66 -3.68
C LEU A 100 -2.53 7.81 -5.02
N ARG A 101 -3.23 8.40 -5.98
CA ARG A 101 -2.74 8.60 -7.35
C ARG A 101 -2.75 10.07 -7.72
N THR A 102 -1.82 10.49 -8.57
CA THR A 102 -1.85 11.87 -9.09
C THR A 102 -3.12 12.08 -9.92
N SER A 103 -3.78 13.21 -9.69
CA SER A 103 -4.85 13.72 -10.55
C SER A 103 -4.34 14.84 -11.46
N SER A 104 -3.02 14.94 -11.65
CA SER A 104 -2.40 16.04 -12.37
C SER A 104 -2.92 16.14 -13.80
N GLN A 105 -3.46 17.32 -14.14
CA GLN A 105 -3.73 17.68 -15.53
C GLN A 105 -2.51 18.34 -16.18
N VAL A 106 -1.62 18.91 -15.37
CA VAL A 106 -0.41 19.63 -15.82
C VAL A 106 0.60 18.66 -16.42
N HIS A 107 0.74 17.47 -15.81
CA HIS A 107 1.64 16.43 -16.27
C HIS A 107 0.83 15.20 -16.73
N PRO A 108 0.28 15.18 -17.96
CA PRO A 108 -0.60 14.10 -18.43
C PRO A 108 0.07 12.73 -18.40
N GLN A 109 1.39 12.66 -18.56
CA GLN A 109 2.17 11.42 -18.43
C GLN A 109 2.15 10.81 -17.01
N ARG A 110 1.86 11.62 -15.99
CA ARG A 110 1.76 11.21 -14.59
C ARG A 110 0.33 10.98 -14.13
N ARG A 111 -0.67 11.23 -14.99
CA ARG A 111 -2.07 11.08 -14.61
C ARG A 111 -2.35 9.64 -14.19
N GLY A 112 -2.86 9.47 -12.98
CA GLY A 112 -3.13 8.14 -12.41
C GLY A 112 -1.89 7.38 -11.93
N ALA A 113 -0.69 7.97 -11.94
CA ALA A 113 0.48 7.33 -11.35
C ALA A 113 0.27 7.14 -9.84
N LEU A 114 0.59 5.95 -9.35
CA LEU A 114 0.52 5.62 -7.93
C LEU A 114 1.63 6.38 -7.18
N LEU A 115 1.22 7.21 -6.22
CA LEU A 115 2.13 7.95 -5.35
C LEU A 115 2.42 7.17 -4.08
N LEU A 116 1.36 6.61 -3.47
CA LEU A 116 1.43 5.96 -2.18
C LEU A 116 0.36 4.87 -2.07
N GLU A 117 0.73 3.74 -1.46
CA GLU A 117 -0.19 2.71 -0.98
C GLU A 117 -0.01 2.59 0.53
N VAL A 118 -1.10 2.68 1.30
CA VAL A 118 -1.09 2.63 2.77
C VAL A 118 -2.11 1.63 3.25
N ARG A 119 -1.82 0.97 4.37
CA ARG A 119 -2.78 0.17 5.12
C ARG A 119 -3.10 0.87 6.43
N ALA A 120 -4.36 1.16 6.68
CA ALA A 120 -4.77 1.87 7.89
C ALA A 120 -4.40 1.06 9.14
N GLY A 121 -3.78 1.72 10.13
CA GLY A 121 -3.31 1.09 11.35
C GLY A 121 -2.15 0.10 11.18
N ILE A 122 -1.59 -0.06 9.97
CA ILE A 122 -0.44 -0.94 9.71
C ILE A 122 0.70 -0.12 9.11
N LEU A 123 1.79 -0.01 9.84
CA LEU A 123 3.01 0.66 9.39
C LEU A 123 4.02 -0.39 8.93
N GLU A 124 4.15 -0.56 7.61
CA GLU A 124 5.14 -1.46 7.02
C GLU A 124 6.50 -0.76 6.91
N ILE A 125 7.49 -1.27 7.64
CA ILE A 125 8.87 -0.77 7.64
C ILE A 125 9.69 -1.71 6.77
N GLY A 126 9.83 -1.35 5.50
CA GLY A 126 10.69 -2.03 4.53
C GLY A 126 12.13 -1.54 4.57
N HIS A 127 13.03 -2.32 3.97
CA HIS A 127 14.37 -1.84 3.62
C HIS A 127 14.27 -0.73 2.58
N CYS A 128 14.45 0.52 3.01
CA CYS A 128 14.73 1.62 2.10
C CYS A 128 16.24 1.66 1.86
N ALA A 129 16.68 1.42 0.62
CA ALA A 129 18.08 1.60 0.19
C ALA A 129 18.50 3.08 0.11
N CYS A 130 17.81 3.97 0.81
CA CYS A 130 18.18 5.37 0.91
C CYS A 130 19.39 5.45 1.85
N GLU A 131 20.50 6.04 1.37
CA GLU A 131 21.57 6.46 2.27
C GLU A 131 20.95 7.29 3.39
N ALA A 132 21.26 6.92 4.64
CA ALA A 132 20.76 7.64 5.80
C ALA A 132 21.26 9.08 5.71
N HIS A 133 20.41 9.98 5.22
CA HIS A 133 20.71 11.39 5.35
C HIS A 133 20.83 11.69 6.84
N ALA A 134 21.96 12.27 7.22
CA ALA A 134 22.13 12.92 8.51
C ALA A 134 21.22 14.15 8.54
N SER A 135 19.91 13.92 8.52
CA SER A 135 18.92 14.98 8.50
C SER A 135 18.77 15.45 9.94
N THR A 136 19.25 16.66 10.19
CA THR A 136 18.64 17.57 11.17
C THR A 136 17.13 17.43 11.05
N LEU A 137 16.48 16.99 12.12
CA LEU A 137 15.02 16.89 12.21
C LEU A 137 14.44 18.21 11.70
N SER A 138 13.67 18.17 10.61
CA SER A 138 12.80 19.30 10.30
C SER A 138 11.90 19.47 11.53
N PRO A 139 11.85 20.65 12.17
CA PRO A 139 11.02 20.86 13.34
C PRO A 139 9.57 20.72 12.91
N TYR A 140 9.03 19.50 13.02
CA TYR A 140 7.62 19.27 12.88
C TYR A 140 6.94 19.95 14.06
N VAL A 141 6.22 21.02 13.79
CA VAL A 141 5.33 21.66 14.75
C VAL A 141 3.95 21.05 14.51
N PRO A 142 3.38 20.30 15.46
CA PRO A 142 2.01 19.83 15.35
C PRO A 142 1.09 21.02 15.08
N ILE A 143 0.34 20.98 13.98
CA ILE A 143 -0.50 22.11 13.56
C ILE A 143 -1.81 22.14 14.38
N HIS A 144 -2.14 21.07 15.11
CA HIS A 144 -3.37 20.94 15.87
C HIS A 144 -3.15 20.44 17.30
N GLU A 145 -4.08 20.83 18.18
CA GLU A 145 -4.19 20.29 19.53
C GLU A 145 -4.47 18.78 19.45
N PRO A 146 -3.86 17.98 20.34
CA PRO A 146 -4.08 16.55 20.38
C PRO A 146 -5.58 16.25 20.49
N SER A 147 -6.11 15.42 19.59
CA SER A 147 -7.47 14.92 19.71
C SER A 147 -7.54 13.98 20.94
N ALA A 148 -8.68 13.90 21.63
CA ALA A 148 -8.85 12.94 22.73
C ALA A 148 -8.90 11.48 22.24
N ASN A 149 -8.84 11.25 20.93
CA ASN A 149 -8.93 9.93 20.36
C ASN A 149 -7.58 9.23 20.51
N THR A 150 -7.62 8.03 21.07
CA THR A 150 -6.47 7.15 21.09
C THR A 150 -6.54 6.20 19.90
N SER A 151 -5.40 6.04 19.25
CA SER A 151 -5.19 5.23 18.06
C SER A 151 -4.35 4.00 18.42
N THR A 152 -4.60 2.90 17.71
CA THR A 152 -3.79 1.69 17.76
C THR A 152 -3.03 1.55 16.44
N LEU A 153 -1.73 1.32 16.53
CA LEU A 153 -0.85 1.18 15.38
C LEU A 153 -0.05 -0.12 15.48
N LEU A 154 -0.18 -0.96 14.46
CA LEU A 154 0.63 -2.17 14.30
C LEU A 154 1.82 -1.85 13.40
N MET A 155 3.02 -1.86 13.97
CA MET A 155 4.24 -1.81 13.17
C MET A 155 4.63 -3.21 12.71
N VAL A 156 4.93 -3.35 11.43
CA VAL A 156 5.42 -4.58 10.82
C VAL A 156 6.75 -4.27 10.17
N ALA A 157 7.83 -4.88 10.66
CA ALA A 157 9.18 -4.55 10.22
C ALA A 157 9.89 -5.76 9.63
N ALA A 158 10.43 -5.57 8.42
CA ALA A 158 11.33 -6.51 7.76
C ALA A 158 12.73 -5.89 7.70
N LEU A 159 13.31 -5.64 8.88
CA LEU A 159 14.59 -4.96 9.06
C LEU A 159 15.74 -5.97 9.21
N PRO A 160 16.95 -5.64 8.73
CA PRO A 160 18.14 -6.49 8.89
C PRO A 160 18.79 -6.28 10.26
N VAL A 161 18.34 -5.28 11.00
CA VAL A 161 18.91 -4.80 12.25
C VAL A 161 17.80 -4.55 13.26
N THR A 162 18.14 -4.66 14.54
CA THR A 162 17.25 -4.24 15.62
C THR A 162 16.98 -2.75 15.53
N ALA A 163 15.72 -2.35 15.66
CA ALA A 163 15.32 -0.97 15.75
C ALA A 163 14.58 -0.68 17.07
N ARG A 164 14.75 0.54 17.59
CA ARG A 164 13.95 1.08 18.70
C ARG A 164 12.88 1.97 18.13
N VAL A 165 11.67 1.81 18.65
CA VAL A 165 10.55 2.70 18.36
C VAL A 165 10.42 3.66 19.53
N THR A 166 10.52 4.95 19.27
CA THR A 166 10.37 6.00 20.27
C THR A 166 9.22 6.93 19.91
N LYS A 167 8.67 7.58 20.93
CA LYS A 167 7.69 8.64 20.86
C LYS A 167 8.34 9.94 21.32
N TRP A 168 8.22 11.00 20.52
CA TRP A 168 8.69 12.32 20.91
C TRP A 168 7.64 12.99 21.82
N THR A 169 8.04 13.35 23.04
CA THR A 169 7.18 14.01 24.03
C THR A 169 7.22 15.54 23.96
N GLY A 170 7.95 16.11 22.99
CA GLY A 170 8.30 17.53 22.98
C GLY A 170 9.64 17.84 23.65
N VAL A 171 10.11 16.97 24.54
CA VAL A 171 11.35 17.16 25.31
C VAL A 171 12.30 15.97 25.17
N THR A 172 11.77 14.76 25.20
CA THR A 172 12.55 13.52 25.16
C THR A 172 11.90 12.48 24.26
N ASP A 173 12.72 11.55 23.78
CA ASP A 173 12.26 10.32 23.14
C ASP A 173 11.92 9.27 24.21
N GLU A 174 10.64 8.93 24.34
CA GLU A 174 10.15 7.81 25.16
C GLU A 174 10.20 6.51 24.36
N VAL A 175 10.84 5.46 24.88
CA VAL A 175 10.94 4.18 24.17
C VAL A 175 9.64 3.39 24.30
N LEU A 176 8.96 3.15 23.19
CA LEU A 176 7.72 2.37 23.15
C LEU A 176 7.96 0.87 22.97
N GLY A 177 9.09 0.49 22.35
CA GLY A 177 9.44 -0.91 22.13
C GLY A 177 10.60 -1.10 21.17
N THR A 178 10.89 -2.35 20.86
CA THR A 178 11.95 -2.75 19.92
C THR A 178 11.43 -3.69 18.85
N LEU A 179 11.87 -3.47 17.62
CA LEU A 179 11.66 -4.34 16.47
C LEU A 179 12.92 -5.16 16.24
N SER A 180 12.83 -6.48 16.40
CA SER A 180 13.95 -7.39 16.19
C SER A 180 14.13 -7.74 14.71
N PRO A 181 15.37 -8.04 14.26
CA PRO A 181 15.60 -8.50 12.91
C PRO A 181 14.99 -9.89 12.68
N ALA A 182 14.55 -10.13 11.44
CA ALA A 182 13.99 -11.40 10.99
C ALA A 182 14.87 -12.62 11.36
N ALA A 183 16.19 -12.43 11.24
CA ALA A 183 17.19 -13.49 11.30
C ALA A 183 17.38 -14.15 12.68
N SER A 184 16.87 -13.56 13.78
CA SER A 184 16.98 -14.19 15.10
C SER A 184 16.05 -15.39 15.28
N HIS A 185 15.07 -15.59 14.39
CA HIS A 185 14.19 -16.75 14.36
C HIS A 185 14.58 -17.64 13.17
N GLY A 186 15.48 -18.60 13.43
CA GLY A 186 16.10 -19.43 12.39
C GLY A 186 15.16 -19.91 11.28
N ARG A 187 15.63 -19.70 10.04
CA ARG A 187 15.15 -20.21 8.73
C ARG A 187 14.08 -19.48 7.94
N ASP A 188 13.39 -18.45 8.46
CA ASP A 188 12.43 -17.71 7.62
C ASP A 188 12.98 -16.32 7.24
N PRO A 189 13.50 -16.11 6.01
CA PRO A 189 13.92 -14.79 5.54
C PRO A 189 12.77 -13.77 5.48
N ASN A 190 11.51 -14.22 5.62
CA ASN A 190 10.33 -13.37 5.72
C ASN A 190 9.82 -13.14 7.14
N ALA A 191 10.52 -13.60 8.17
CA ALA A 191 10.11 -13.35 9.54
C ALA A 191 10.02 -11.83 9.79
N SER A 192 8.81 -11.28 9.87
CA SER A 192 8.58 -9.89 10.23
C SER A 192 8.46 -9.76 11.74
N SER A 193 9.11 -8.75 12.33
CA SER A 193 8.80 -8.36 13.70
C SER A 193 7.54 -7.51 13.73
N HIS A 194 6.74 -7.72 14.77
CA HIS A 194 5.49 -7.00 14.99
C HIS A 194 5.55 -6.27 16.31
N LEU A 195 5.12 -5.00 16.33
CA LEU A 195 4.96 -4.21 17.54
C LEU A 195 3.59 -3.53 17.51
N LEU A 196 2.72 -3.91 18.45
CA LEU A 196 1.41 -3.28 18.62
C LEU A 196 1.56 -2.12 19.61
N LEU A 197 1.29 -0.91 19.14
CA LEU A 197 1.26 0.30 19.94
C LEU A 197 -0.18 0.71 20.17
N SER A 198 -0.57 0.87 21.42
CA SER A 198 -1.92 1.28 21.83
C SER A 198 -1.85 2.56 22.66
N GLY A 199 -2.93 3.34 22.67
CA GLY A 199 -2.98 4.58 23.46
C GLY A 199 -2.20 5.73 22.83
N LEU A 200 -1.90 5.65 21.52
CA LEU A 200 -1.23 6.73 20.81
C LEU A 200 -2.22 7.86 20.54
N VAL A 201 -1.80 9.10 20.73
CA VAL A 201 -2.64 10.27 20.48
C VAL A 201 -2.35 10.83 19.09
N ASP A 202 -3.38 11.26 18.38
CA ASP A 202 -3.20 11.88 17.06
C ASP A 202 -2.27 13.09 17.15
N GLY A 203 -1.32 13.17 16.21
CA GLY A 203 -0.27 14.20 16.19
C GLY A 203 1.00 13.83 16.95
N GLU A 204 1.04 12.73 17.72
CA GLU A 204 2.27 12.24 18.32
C GLU A 204 3.28 11.82 17.24
N VAL A 205 4.55 12.15 17.45
CA VAL A 205 5.61 11.82 16.50
C VAL A 205 6.32 10.56 16.96
N LEU A 206 6.24 9.53 16.12
CA LEU A 206 6.96 8.28 16.28
C LEU A 206 8.26 8.32 15.47
N SER A 207 9.35 7.83 16.07
CA SER A 207 10.62 7.66 15.39
C SER A 207 11.06 6.20 15.50
N VAL A 208 11.54 5.63 14.40
CA VAL A 208 12.14 4.31 14.37
C VAL A 208 13.62 4.51 14.08
N ARG A 209 14.47 4.10 15.02
CA ARG A 209 15.93 4.27 14.93
C ARG A 209 16.64 2.95 15.05
N LYS A 210 17.79 2.78 14.39
CA LYS A 210 18.66 1.61 14.62
C LYS A 210 19.03 1.56 16.10
N ALA A 211 18.87 0.39 16.73
CA ALA A 211 19.21 0.20 18.14
C ALA A 211 20.70 0.45 18.40
N ASN A 212 21.54 0.15 17.41
CA ASN A 212 22.98 0.41 17.40
C ASN A 212 23.24 1.65 16.52
N GLY A 213 23.78 2.71 17.12
CA GLY A 213 24.16 3.95 16.40
C GLY A 213 23.05 5.00 16.25
N GLY A 214 21.79 4.71 16.63
CA GLY A 214 20.73 5.72 16.72
C GLY A 214 20.27 6.35 15.40
N ALA A 215 20.75 5.83 14.26
CA ALA A 215 20.40 6.32 12.94
C ALA A 215 18.89 6.23 12.71
N LEU A 216 18.28 7.35 12.28
CA LEU A 216 16.86 7.43 11.98
C LEU A 216 16.55 6.59 10.74
N LEU A 217 15.66 5.61 10.90
CA LEU A 217 15.16 4.77 9.82
C LEU A 217 13.85 5.34 9.26
N MET A 218 12.98 5.81 10.15
CA MET A 218 11.65 6.32 9.81
C MET A 218 11.19 7.32 10.86
N GLN A 219 10.40 8.29 10.42
CA GLN A 219 9.61 9.16 11.29
C GLN A 219 8.16 9.13 10.79
N HIS A 220 7.21 9.00 11.69
CA HIS A 220 5.78 8.93 11.38
C HIS A 220 5.01 9.78 12.38
N VAL A 221 3.96 10.46 11.93
CA VAL A 221 3.05 11.21 12.81
C VAL A 221 1.78 10.38 12.95
N VAL A 222 1.39 10.06 14.18
CA VAL A 222 0.18 9.26 14.45
C VAL A 222 -1.03 9.99 13.88
N GLY A 223 -1.82 9.26 13.09
CA GLY A 223 -3.01 9.77 12.44
C GLY A 223 -2.76 10.49 11.12
N ASP A 224 -1.54 10.93 10.80
CA ASP A 224 -1.24 11.69 9.58
C ASP A 224 -0.45 10.85 8.55
N VAL A 225 -1.05 10.65 7.37
CA VAL A 225 -0.40 10.13 6.18
C VAL A 225 0.03 11.31 5.30
N VAL A 226 1.33 11.60 5.31
CA VAL A 226 1.90 12.69 4.50
C VAL A 226 2.25 12.17 3.11
N VAL A 227 1.64 12.76 2.08
CA VAL A 227 1.95 12.46 0.67
C VAL A 227 2.93 13.49 0.16
N THR A 228 4.12 13.06 -0.22
CA THR A 228 5.16 13.93 -0.80
C THR A 228 5.39 13.58 -2.27
N ASP A 229 5.75 14.60 -3.05
CA ASP A 229 6.15 14.39 -4.45
C ASP A 229 7.46 13.60 -4.52
N CYS A 230 7.49 12.52 -5.31
CA CYS A 230 8.70 11.70 -5.48
C CYS A 230 9.88 12.43 -6.16
N SER A 231 9.71 13.69 -6.59
CA SER A 231 10.69 14.47 -7.36
C SER A 231 11.79 15.15 -6.53
N GLY A 232 11.78 15.06 -5.20
CA GLY A 232 12.74 15.75 -4.32
C GLY A 232 14.17 15.17 -4.27
N GLY A 233 14.46 14.02 -4.91
CA GLY A 233 15.79 13.39 -4.89
C GLY A 233 16.47 13.39 -6.25
N ALA A 234 17.79 13.62 -6.28
CA ALA A 234 18.61 13.75 -7.49
C ALA A 234 18.20 12.77 -8.62
N PRO A 235 17.72 13.26 -9.78
CA PRO A 235 16.90 12.47 -10.71
C PRO A 235 17.67 11.46 -11.57
N LYS A 236 19.01 11.52 -11.66
CA LYS A 236 19.74 10.74 -12.68
C LYS A 236 19.98 9.28 -12.30
N ALA A 237 20.34 8.97 -11.06
CA ALA A 237 20.59 7.58 -10.65
C ALA A 237 19.28 6.79 -10.48
N ARG A 238 18.26 7.41 -9.86
CA ARG A 238 16.97 6.77 -9.57
C ARG A 238 16.17 6.37 -10.80
N ASN A 239 16.31 7.10 -11.91
CA ASN A 239 15.59 6.79 -13.14
C ASN A 239 16.11 5.53 -13.83
N ALA A 240 17.41 5.21 -13.69
CA ALA A 240 18.00 4.01 -14.28
C ALA A 240 17.49 2.74 -13.55
N ASP A 241 17.50 2.76 -12.22
CA ASP A 241 17.04 1.65 -11.39
C ASP A 241 15.54 1.44 -11.53
N ALA A 242 14.74 2.52 -11.54
CA ALA A 242 13.31 2.44 -11.79
C ALA A 242 12.98 1.89 -13.20
N ALA A 243 13.77 2.24 -14.22
CA ALA A 243 13.60 1.71 -15.57
C ALA A 243 14.03 0.23 -15.68
N ALA A 244 15.08 -0.17 -14.96
CA ALA A 244 15.49 -1.58 -14.87
C ALA A 244 14.41 -2.42 -14.19
N GLU A 245 13.88 -1.95 -13.05
CA GLU A 245 12.84 -2.66 -12.31
C GLU A 245 11.52 -2.72 -13.10
N ARG A 246 11.13 -1.66 -13.81
CA ARG A 246 9.97 -1.71 -14.73
C ARG A 246 10.14 -2.76 -15.82
N ARG A 247 11.31 -2.83 -16.48
CA ARG A 247 11.59 -3.83 -17.51
C ARG A 247 11.57 -5.25 -16.94
N ARG A 248 12.04 -5.41 -15.71
CA ARG A 248 11.97 -6.68 -14.99
C ARG A 248 10.53 -7.09 -14.69
N LEU A 249 9.73 -6.19 -14.12
CA LEU A 249 8.31 -6.46 -13.83
C LEU A 249 7.51 -6.75 -15.11
N GLN A 250 7.80 -6.07 -16.22
CA GLN A 250 7.21 -6.37 -17.52
C GLN A 250 7.53 -7.80 -17.98
N ARG A 251 8.81 -8.22 -17.92
CA ARG A 251 9.20 -9.61 -18.25
C ARG A 251 8.48 -10.64 -17.39
N THR A 252 8.41 -10.40 -16.08
CA THR A 252 7.71 -11.28 -15.14
C THR A 252 6.23 -11.38 -15.47
N ARG A 253 5.59 -10.26 -15.81
CA ARG A 253 4.18 -10.23 -16.21
C ARG A 253 3.94 -11.00 -17.51
N SER A 254 4.77 -10.81 -18.53
CA SER A 254 4.67 -11.56 -19.79
C SER A 254 4.81 -13.06 -19.60
N LEU A 255 5.69 -13.49 -18.69
CA LEU A 255 5.87 -14.91 -18.36
C LEU A 255 4.60 -15.48 -17.72
N LEU A 256 4.07 -14.79 -16.70
CA LEU A 256 2.85 -15.21 -16.01
C LEU A 256 1.62 -15.23 -16.92
N GLU A 257 1.50 -14.30 -17.86
CA GLU A 257 0.43 -14.28 -18.85
C GLU A 257 0.50 -15.53 -19.75
N ARG A 258 1.69 -15.91 -20.23
CA ARG A 258 1.88 -17.15 -21.00
C ARG A 258 1.54 -18.40 -20.19
N GLU A 259 1.96 -18.48 -18.94
CA GLU A 259 1.62 -19.60 -18.06
C GLU A 259 0.10 -19.69 -17.84
N ASN A 260 -0.58 -18.56 -17.65
CA ASN A 260 -2.03 -18.52 -17.50
C ASN A 260 -2.75 -19.00 -18.77
N ASP A 261 -2.27 -18.59 -19.94
CA ASP A 261 -2.83 -19.02 -21.23
C ASP A 261 -2.65 -20.52 -21.47
N VAL A 262 -1.50 -21.09 -21.10
CA VAL A 262 -1.27 -22.55 -21.15
C VAL A 262 -2.26 -23.28 -20.23
N LEU A 263 -2.43 -22.81 -19.00
CA LEU A 263 -3.39 -23.41 -18.05
C LEU A 263 -4.83 -23.32 -18.56
N ARG A 264 -5.22 -22.19 -19.17
CA ARG A 264 -6.55 -22.03 -19.79
C ARG A 264 -6.75 -22.99 -20.95
N GLN A 265 -5.74 -23.21 -21.80
CA GLN A 265 -5.81 -24.19 -22.88
C GLN A 265 -5.95 -25.62 -22.32
N GLN A 266 -5.20 -25.96 -21.27
CA GLN A 266 -5.29 -27.27 -20.62
C GLN A 266 -6.69 -27.50 -20.01
N LEU A 267 -7.23 -26.50 -19.32
CA LEU A 267 -8.59 -26.56 -18.77
C LEU A 267 -9.66 -26.61 -19.87
N GLY A 268 -9.45 -25.92 -20.99
CA GLY A 268 -10.32 -26.02 -22.17
C GLY A 268 -10.37 -27.45 -22.72
N ARG A 269 -9.21 -28.09 -22.90
CA ARG A 269 -9.13 -29.50 -23.33
C ARG A 269 -9.80 -30.46 -22.36
N LEU A 270 -9.67 -30.22 -21.05
CA LEU A 270 -10.34 -31.03 -20.03
C LEU A 270 -11.88 -30.83 -20.05
N ARG A 271 -12.36 -29.63 -20.37
CA ARG A 271 -13.81 -29.35 -20.50
C ARG A 271 -14.43 -29.93 -21.77
N GLU A 272 -13.67 -29.97 -22.87
CA GLU A 272 -14.10 -30.56 -24.14
C GLU A 272 -14.17 -32.08 -24.09
N VAL A 273 -13.57 -32.71 -23.08
CA VAL A 273 -13.79 -34.13 -22.83
C VAL A 273 -15.22 -34.29 -22.30
N ASP A 274 -16.14 -34.50 -23.24
CA ASP A 274 -17.57 -34.62 -23.01
C ASP A 274 -17.85 -35.75 -22.01
N LEU A 275 -18.33 -35.36 -20.83
CA LEU A 275 -18.64 -36.30 -19.74
C LEU A 275 -19.70 -37.33 -20.17
N ASN A 276 -20.49 -37.02 -21.20
CA ASN A 276 -21.50 -37.94 -21.74
C ASN A 276 -20.89 -39.04 -22.64
N ALA A 277 -19.71 -38.81 -23.21
CA ALA A 277 -19.03 -39.80 -24.05
C ALA A 277 -18.43 -40.95 -23.23
N PHE A 278 -18.17 -40.75 -21.93
CA PHE A 278 -17.58 -41.77 -21.06
C PHE A 278 -18.48 -43.00 -20.84
N GLY A 279 -19.81 -42.86 -20.99
CA GLY A 279 -20.74 -43.98 -20.83
C GLY A 279 -20.65 -45.05 -21.93
N ALA A 280 -20.04 -44.75 -23.07
CA ALA A 280 -19.96 -45.65 -24.23
C ALA A 280 -18.52 -46.12 -24.55
N LEU A 281 -17.53 -45.70 -23.77
CA LEU A 281 -16.13 -46.07 -24.02
C LEU A 281 -15.84 -47.50 -23.53
N PRO A 282 -15.12 -48.32 -24.32
CA PRO A 282 -14.57 -49.59 -23.86
C PRO A 282 -13.68 -49.40 -22.62
N GLU A 283 -13.73 -50.36 -21.69
CA GLU A 283 -12.99 -50.32 -20.42
C GLU A 283 -11.48 -50.05 -20.59
N ALA A 284 -10.88 -50.57 -21.66
CA ALA A 284 -9.47 -50.33 -21.98
C ALA A 284 -9.16 -48.84 -22.24
N MET A 285 -10.06 -48.10 -22.89
CA MET A 285 -9.90 -46.66 -23.12
C MET A 285 -10.10 -45.84 -21.83
N LEU A 286 -11.00 -46.28 -20.96
CA LEU A 286 -11.20 -45.66 -19.64
C LEU A 286 -9.94 -45.78 -18.77
N LEU A 287 -9.28 -46.95 -18.78
CA LEU A 287 -8.02 -47.17 -18.08
C LEU A 287 -6.88 -46.32 -18.62
N GLU A 288 -6.78 -46.18 -19.95
CA GLU A 288 -5.78 -45.31 -20.56
C GLU A 288 -6.03 -43.83 -20.20
N TYR A 289 -7.29 -43.39 -20.23
CA TYR A 289 -7.65 -42.03 -19.84
C TYR A 289 -7.35 -41.76 -18.37
N ALA A 290 -7.68 -42.68 -17.47
CA ALA A 290 -7.35 -42.59 -16.04
C ALA A 290 -5.83 -42.54 -15.82
N SER A 291 -5.04 -43.31 -16.58
CA SER A 291 -3.58 -43.27 -16.54
C SER A 291 -3.02 -41.92 -16.99
N GLN A 292 -3.56 -41.36 -18.08
CA GLN A 292 -3.14 -40.05 -18.57
C GLN A 292 -3.54 -38.93 -17.59
N ALA A 293 -4.76 -38.95 -17.07
CA ALA A 293 -5.22 -38.00 -16.05
C ALA A 293 -4.35 -38.08 -14.78
N HIS A 294 -4.01 -39.29 -14.34
CA HIS A 294 -3.10 -39.49 -13.22
C HIS A 294 -1.72 -38.91 -13.51
N LYS A 295 -1.13 -39.16 -14.69
CA LYS A 295 0.16 -38.55 -15.09
C LYS A 295 0.12 -37.02 -15.07
N VAL A 296 -0.97 -36.41 -15.54
CA VAL A 296 -1.13 -34.94 -15.51
C VAL A 296 -1.24 -34.43 -14.07
N LEU A 297 -2.01 -35.12 -13.22
CA LEU A 297 -2.09 -34.79 -11.79
C LEU A 297 -0.73 -34.94 -11.11
N THR A 298 0.01 -36.00 -11.38
CA THR A 298 1.37 -36.19 -10.83
C THR A 298 2.32 -35.12 -11.33
N GLN A 299 2.24 -34.71 -12.60
CA GLN A 299 3.04 -33.60 -13.13
C GLN A 299 2.68 -32.26 -12.49
N LEU A 300 1.40 -32.02 -12.20
CA LEU A 300 0.96 -30.85 -11.46
C LEU A 300 1.44 -30.91 -10.01
N GLU A 301 1.39 -32.06 -9.34
CA GLU A 301 1.92 -32.23 -7.97
C GLU A 301 3.45 -32.10 -7.91
N GLN A 302 4.14 -32.53 -8.97
CA GLN A 302 5.59 -32.35 -9.11
C GLN A 302 5.97 -30.94 -9.53
N ASN A 303 5.03 -30.16 -10.08
CA ASN A 303 5.27 -28.76 -10.39
C ASN A 303 5.50 -28.00 -9.07
N PRO A 304 6.71 -27.47 -8.83
CA PRO A 304 7.06 -26.83 -7.57
C PRO A 304 6.13 -25.65 -7.25
N ALA A 305 5.54 -25.00 -8.26
CA ALA A 305 4.58 -23.92 -8.07
C ALA A 305 3.24 -24.42 -7.50
N ALA A 306 2.73 -25.57 -7.95
CA ALA A 306 1.47 -26.12 -7.45
C ALA A 306 1.64 -26.80 -6.08
N ARG A 307 2.77 -27.46 -5.85
CA ARG A 307 3.17 -27.97 -4.52
C ARG A 307 3.25 -26.85 -3.49
N MET A 308 3.81 -25.72 -3.90
CA MET A 308 3.84 -24.52 -3.07
C MET A 308 2.48 -23.85 -2.90
N LEU A 309 1.39 -24.17 -3.61
CA LEU A 309 0.07 -23.56 -3.34
C LEU A 309 -0.78 -24.41 -2.39
N ASN A 310 -0.56 -25.72 -2.34
CA ASN A 310 -1.36 -26.67 -1.54
C ASN A 310 -0.82 -26.90 -0.12
N GLU A 311 0.38 -26.43 0.22
CA GLU A 311 0.85 -26.44 1.61
C GLU A 311 0.21 -25.29 2.42
N PRO A 312 -0.08 -25.47 3.72
CA PRO A 312 -0.50 -24.37 4.58
C PRO A 312 0.59 -23.27 4.59
N GLY A 313 0.21 -22.06 4.13
CA GLY A 313 1.14 -20.95 3.89
C GLY A 313 1.70 -20.89 2.47
N GLY A 314 1.17 -21.68 1.55
CA GLY A 314 1.68 -21.86 0.20
C GLY A 314 1.88 -20.59 -0.65
N PRO A 315 0.90 -19.66 -0.70
CA PRO A 315 1.09 -18.38 -1.38
C PRO A 315 2.29 -17.57 -0.86
N ARG A 316 2.74 -17.84 0.38
CA ARG A 316 3.92 -17.24 1.02
C ARG A 316 5.21 -17.91 0.52
N LYS A 317 5.28 -19.24 0.51
CA LYS A 317 6.44 -20.02 0.02
C LYS A 317 6.77 -19.77 -1.46
N LEU A 318 5.73 -19.59 -2.29
CA LEU A 318 5.88 -19.30 -3.71
C LEU A 318 6.50 -17.91 -3.98
N ARG A 319 6.29 -16.97 -3.05
CA ARG A 319 6.92 -15.64 -3.08
C ARG A 319 8.42 -15.73 -2.74
N ASP A 320 8.81 -16.72 -1.93
CA ASP A 320 10.14 -16.84 -1.31
C ASP A 320 11.12 -17.60 -2.20
N ALA A 321 10.64 -18.66 -2.84
CA ALA A 321 11.37 -19.32 -3.92
C ALA A 321 11.69 -18.35 -5.06
N ARG A 322 10.77 -17.40 -5.33
CA ARG A 322 10.96 -16.34 -6.35
C ARG A 322 11.97 -15.27 -5.95
N SER A 323 12.26 -15.11 -4.66
CA SER A 323 13.39 -14.30 -4.19
C SER A 323 14.70 -15.08 -4.18
N SER A 324 14.71 -16.40 -4.02
CA SER A 324 15.93 -17.20 -4.09
C SER A 324 16.48 -17.33 -5.52
N TRP A 325 15.62 -17.50 -6.54
CA TRP A 325 16.03 -17.50 -7.96
C TRP A 325 16.53 -16.12 -8.45
N ARG A 326 16.41 -15.10 -7.59
CA ARG A 326 16.81 -13.71 -7.83
C ARG A 326 18.30 -13.49 -7.60
N ASP A 327 18.95 -14.37 -6.84
CA ASP A 327 20.35 -14.24 -6.42
C ASP A 327 21.31 -15.16 -7.22
N GLU A 328 20.77 -16.05 -8.06
CA GLU A 328 21.53 -16.97 -8.92
C GLU A 328 21.58 -16.54 -10.41
N LEU A 329 20.99 -15.40 -10.77
CA LEU A 329 21.02 -14.78 -12.11
C LEU A 329 21.55 -13.35 -12.05
#